data_AF-A0A961H8V6-F1
#
_entry.id   AF-A0A961H8V6-F1
#
_cell.length_a   1.000
_cell.length_b   1.000
_cell.length_c   1.000
_cell.angle_alpha   90.00
_cell.angle_beta   90.00
_cell.angle_gamma   90.00
#
_symmetry.space_group_name_H-M   'P 1'
#
loop_
_entity.id
_entity.type
_entity.pdbx_description
1 polymer ?
#
loop_
_entity_poly.entity_id
_entity_poly.type
_entity_poly.pdbx_seq_one_letter_code
_entity_poly.pdbx_strand_id
1 'polypeptide(L)'
;MTTDGAQMIPAAAQETSLRSLNVSASTATALARARRDLQHAILMGVDAHRRRQYALSARDEAATVLLAPDASSRQLRYARVYLEAAQRFLDARATPVMCDRGEGYPAAS
;
A
#
# COMPACT_ATOMS: atom_id res chain seq x y z
N MET A 1 -20.34 -35.36 -43.11
CA MET A 1 -20.34 -35.47 -41.65
C MET A 1 -18.96 -35.10 -41.14
N THR A 2 -18.76 -33.85 -40.77
CA THR A 2 -17.52 -33.39 -40.11
C THR A 2 -17.95 -32.60 -38.89
N THR A 3 -17.57 -33.14 -37.74
CA THR A 3 -17.95 -32.74 -36.40
C THR A 3 -17.27 -31.43 -36.04
N ASP A 4 -18.04 -30.34 -35.96
CA ASP A 4 -17.61 -29.11 -35.30
C ASP A 4 -17.63 -29.34 -33.79
N GLY A 5 -16.47 -29.73 -33.25
CA GLY A 5 -16.23 -29.77 -31.82
C GLY A 5 -16.09 -28.35 -31.27
N ALA A 6 -17.20 -27.63 -31.15
CA ALA A 6 -17.28 -26.40 -30.40
C ALA A 6 -16.95 -26.72 -28.93
N GLN A 7 -15.69 -26.50 -28.57
CA GLN A 7 -15.16 -26.58 -27.21
C GLN A 7 -15.96 -25.58 -26.35
N MET A 8 -17.04 -26.06 -25.75
CA MET A 8 -17.90 -25.30 -24.87
C MET A 8 -17.15 -25.14 -23.55
N ILE A 9 -16.34 -24.08 -23.44
CA ILE A 9 -15.66 -23.73 -22.19
C ILE A 9 -16.73 -23.68 -21.09
N PRO A 10 -16.59 -24.42 -19.98
CA PRO A 10 -17.60 -24.43 -18.93
C PRO A 10 -17.83 -23.01 -18.40
N ALA A 11 -19.08 -22.59 -18.22
CA ALA A 11 -19.42 -21.26 -17.69
C ALA A 11 -18.69 -20.96 -16.36
N ALA A 12 -18.49 -21.97 -15.52
CA ALA A 12 -17.72 -21.87 -14.27
C ALA A 12 -16.24 -21.47 -14.49
N ALA A 13 -15.63 -21.91 -15.60
CA ALA A 13 -14.25 -21.52 -15.96
C ALA A 13 -14.19 -20.07 -16.48
N GLN A 14 -15.23 -19.58 -17.16
CA GLN A 14 -15.33 -18.17 -17.54
C GLN A 14 -15.52 -17.24 -16.33
N GLU A 15 -16.41 -17.61 -15.40
CA GLU A 15 -16.65 -16.80 -14.19
C GLU A 15 -15.42 -16.69 -13.29
N THR A 16 -14.68 -17.78 -13.12
CA THR A 16 -13.42 -17.79 -12.37
C THR A 16 -12.34 -16.93 -13.04
N SER A 17 -12.23 -17.01 -14.37
CA SER A 17 -11.28 -16.20 -15.13
C SER A 17 -11.62 -14.70 -15.08
N LEU A 18 -12.89 -14.33 -15.22
CA LEU A 18 -13.36 -12.95 -15.08
C LEU A 18 -13.16 -12.40 -13.66
N ARG A 19 -13.41 -13.23 -12.63
CA ARG A 19 -13.13 -12.87 -11.23
C ARG A 19 -11.64 -12.62 -11.01
N SER A 20 -10.77 -13.52 -11.50
CA SER A 20 -9.32 -13.39 -11.36
C SER A 20 -8.78 -12.12 -12.05
N LEU A 21 -9.29 -11.80 -13.25
CA LEU A 21 -8.95 -10.57 -13.96
C LEU A 21 -9.37 -9.31 -13.19
N ASN A 22 -10.60 -9.30 -12.66
CA ASN A 22 -11.11 -8.19 -11.87
C ASN A 22 -10.33 -8.01 -10.55
N VAL A 23 -9.95 -9.11 -9.89
CA VAL A 23 -9.10 -9.07 -8.68
C VAL A 23 -7.69 -8.58 -9.02
N SER A 24 -7.11 -9.00 -10.14
CA SER A 24 -5.81 -8.50 -10.61
C SER A 24 -5.84 -7.00 -10.92
N ALA A 25 -6.90 -6.51 -11.58
CA ALA A 25 -7.10 -5.09 -11.83
C ALA A 25 -7.33 -4.29 -10.52
N SER A 26 -8.07 -4.87 -9.58
CA SER A 26 -8.32 -4.29 -8.25
C SER A 26 -7.02 -4.18 -7.44
N THR A 27 -6.23 -5.25 -7.37
CA THR A 27 -4.94 -5.28 -6.65
C THR A 27 -3.88 -4.38 -7.29
N ALA A 28 -3.84 -4.30 -8.63
CA ALA A 28 -2.97 -3.35 -9.33
C ALA A 28 -3.36 -1.90 -9.03
N THR A 29 -4.66 -1.60 -8.99
CA THR A 29 -5.18 -0.27 -8.64
C THR A 29 -4.84 0.09 -7.20
N ALA A 30 -5.05 -0.83 -6.25
CA ALA A 30 -4.72 -0.64 -4.84
C ALA A 30 -3.22 -0.40 -4.64
N LEU A 31 -2.34 -1.16 -5.31
CA LEU A 31 -0.90 -0.89 -5.27
C LEU A 31 -0.51 0.48 -5.82
N ALA A 32 -1.14 0.91 -6.93
CA ALA A 32 -0.88 2.21 -7.50
C ALA A 32 -1.29 3.34 -6.56
N ARG A 33 -2.41 3.18 -5.84
CA ARG A 33 -2.88 4.11 -4.81
C ARG A 33 -1.96 4.12 -3.61
N ALA A 34 -1.60 2.95 -3.07
CA ALA A 34 -0.65 2.85 -1.95
C ALA A 34 0.68 3.54 -2.27
N ARG A 35 1.22 3.33 -3.48
CA ARG A 35 2.43 4.01 -3.95
C ARG A 35 2.26 5.53 -4.00
N ARG A 36 1.15 6.01 -4.58
CA ARG A 36 0.84 7.44 -4.68
C ARG A 36 0.73 8.08 -3.30
N ASP A 37 0.02 7.43 -2.38
CA ASP A 37 -0.21 7.96 -1.04
C ASP A 37 1.09 8.02 -0.24
N LEU A 38 1.99 7.04 -0.38
CA LEU A 38 3.34 7.13 0.20
C LEU A 38 4.11 8.33 -0.35
N GLN A 39 4.02 8.60 -1.66
CA GLN A 39 4.65 9.78 -2.24
C GLN A 39 4.07 11.07 -1.65
N HIS A 40 2.76 11.15 -1.46
CA HIS A 40 2.14 12.30 -0.81
C HIS A 40 2.57 12.43 0.64
N ALA A 41 2.64 11.33 1.40
CA ALA A 41 3.13 11.34 2.78
C ALA A 41 4.57 11.89 2.87
N ILE A 42 5.45 11.53 1.95
CA ILE A 42 6.81 12.08 1.84
C ILE A 42 6.77 13.59 1.57
N LEU A 43 5.90 14.04 0.66
CA LEU A 43 5.82 15.44 0.23
C LEU A 43 5.20 16.39 1.27
N MET A 44 4.41 15.89 2.23
CA MET A 44 3.72 16.75 3.21
C MET A 44 4.67 17.45 4.21
N GLY A 45 5.98 17.17 4.18
CA GLY A 45 6.96 17.99 4.91
C GLY A 45 6.70 18.01 6.41
N VAL A 46 6.30 19.16 6.98
CA VAL A 46 5.95 19.33 8.41
C VAL A 46 4.47 19.12 8.75
N ASP A 47 3.57 19.00 7.76
CA ASP A 47 2.15 18.76 7.99
C ASP A 47 1.92 17.32 8.45
N ALA A 48 2.07 17.12 9.76
CA ALA A 48 1.94 15.82 10.40
C ALA A 48 0.54 15.22 10.23
N HIS A 49 -0.50 16.05 10.12
CA HIS A 49 -1.86 15.57 9.95
C HIS A 49 -2.06 14.99 8.56
N ARG A 50 -1.76 15.76 7.50
CA ARG A 50 -1.87 15.26 6.12
C ARG A 50 -0.92 14.10 5.87
N ARG A 51 0.31 14.15 6.36
CA ARG A 51 1.26 13.03 6.28
C ARG A 51 0.65 11.75 6.86
N ARG A 52 0.02 11.84 8.05
CA ARG A 52 -0.65 10.71 8.69
C ARG A 52 -1.84 10.20 7.88
N GLN A 53 -2.66 11.10 7.32
CA GLN A 53 -3.81 10.69 6.49
C GLN A 53 -3.35 9.89 5.27
N TYR A 54 -2.33 10.37 4.56
CA TYR A 54 -1.77 9.63 3.43
C TYR A 54 -1.11 8.31 3.85
N ALA A 55 -0.43 8.27 5.00
CA ALA A 55 0.13 7.03 5.52
C ALA A 55 -0.95 6.00 5.87
N LEU A 56 -2.08 6.42 6.48
CA LEU A 56 -3.22 5.54 6.75
C LEU A 56 -3.82 5.00 5.45
N SER A 57 -4.07 5.87 4.47
CA SER A 57 -4.58 5.48 3.15
C SER A 57 -3.66 4.46 2.47
N ALA A 58 -2.34 4.72 2.46
CA ALA A 58 -1.36 3.81 1.88
C ALA A 58 -1.34 2.44 2.57
N ARG A 59 -1.50 2.41 3.90
CA ARG A 59 -1.54 1.18 4.69
C ARG A 59 -2.77 0.35 4.33
N ASP A 60 -3.93 0.97 4.26
CA ASP A 60 -5.20 0.28 4.04
C ASP A 60 -5.29 -0.25 2.57
N GLU A 61 -4.79 0.50 1.60
CA GLU A 61 -4.65 0.05 0.21
C GLU A 61 -3.62 -1.09 0.08
N ALA A 62 -2.50 -1.04 0.80
CA ALA A 62 -1.54 -2.15 0.85
C ALA A 62 -2.12 -3.41 1.51
N ALA A 63 -2.88 -3.25 2.59
CA ALA A 63 -3.57 -4.35 3.27
C ALA A 63 -4.59 -5.03 2.35
N THR A 64 -5.32 -4.26 1.53
CA THR A 64 -6.25 -4.79 0.53
C THR A 64 -5.56 -5.76 -0.43
N VAL A 65 -4.32 -5.45 -0.86
CA VAL A 65 -3.53 -6.32 -1.74
C VAL A 65 -3.03 -7.57 -1.01
N LEU A 66 -2.65 -7.44 0.27
CA LEU A 66 -2.18 -8.59 1.08
C LEU A 66 -3.27 -9.60 1.39
N LEU A 67 -4.52 -9.13 1.48
CA LEU A 67 -5.70 -9.96 1.75
C LEU A 67 -6.34 -10.51 0.47
N ALA A 68 -5.89 -10.08 -0.71
CA ALA A 68 -6.45 -10.55 -1.97
C ALA A 68 -5.96 -11.97 -2.30
N PRO A 69 -6.88 -12.93 -2.56
CA PRO A 69 -6.55 -14.35 -2.73
C PRO A 69 -5.71 -14.62 -3.98
N ASP A 70 -5.90 -13.81 -5.03
CA ASP A 70 -5.23 -13.99 -6.33
C ASP A 70 -4.08 -12.99 -6.54
N ALA A 71 -3.61 -12.33 -5.48
CA ALA A 71 -2.48 -11.41 -5.59
C ALA A 71 -1.20 -12.18 -5.97
N SER A 72 -0.57 -11.75 -7.06
CA SER A 72 0.71 -12.33 -7.48
C SER A 72 1.80 -12.11 -6.43
N SER A 73 2.79 -13.00 -6.41
CA SER A 73 3.95 -12.89 -5.49
C SER A 73 4.67 -11.54 -5.59
N ARG A 74 4.68 -10.93 -6.78
CA ARG A 74 5.23 -9.58 -6.98
C ARG A 74 4.37 -8.51 -6.31
N GLN A 75 3.05 -8.58 -6.48
CA GLN A 75 2.12 -7.65 -5.85
C GLN A 75 2.19 -7.75 -4.31
N LEU A 76 2.23 -8.97 -3.77
CA LEU A 76 2.42 -9.19 -2.33
C LEU A 76 3.74 -8.62 -1.82
N ARG A 77 4.84 -8.77 -2.58
CA ARG A 77 6.14 -8.18 -2.22
C ARG A 77 6.07 -6.67 -2.13
N TYR A 78 5.47 -5.99 -3.13
CA TYR A 78 5.32 -4.54 -3.09
C TYR A 78 4.37 -4.09 -1.98
N ALA A 79 3.26 -4.80 -1.77
CA ALA A 79 2.31 -4.48 -0.71
C ALA A 79 2.94 -4.54 0.68
N ARG A 80 3.80 -5.53 0.96
CA ARG A 80 4.57 -5.60 2.22
C ARG A 80 5.50 -4.39 2.38
N VAL A 81 6.26 -4.06 1.34
CA VAL A 81 7.15 -2.88 1.36
C VAL A 81 6.36 -1.59 1.61
N TYR A 82 5.20 -1.44 0.99
CA TYR A 82 4.36 -0.25 1.16
C TYR A 82 3.70 -0.20 2.54
N LEU A 83 3.25 -1.34 3.07
CA LEU A 83 2.70 -1.45 4.42
C LEU A 83 3.75 -1.05 5.47
N GLU A 84 4.97 -1.58 5.38
CA GLU A 84 6.07 -1.21 6.28
C GLU A 84 6.43 0.27 6.19
N ALA A 85 6.51 0.82 4.97
CA ALA A 85 6.78 2.24 4.78
C ALA A 85 5.69 3.13 5.39
N ALA A 86 4.41 2.77 5.18
CA ALA A 86 3.28 3.47 5.77
C ALA A 86 3.34 3.40 7.29
N GLN A 87 3.63 2.23 7.86
CA GLN A 87 3.74 2.04 9.30
C GLN A 87 4.86 2.91 9.90
N ARG A 88 6.02 3.05 9.24
CA ARG A 88 7.08 3.97 9.69
C ARG A 88 6.61 5.43 9.79
N PHE A 89 5.76 5.90 8.87
CA PHE A 89 5.19 7.24 8.95
C PHE A 89 4.21 7.40 10.12
N LEU A 90 3.48 6.34 10.46
CA LEU A 90 2.56 6.31 11.60
C LEU A 90 3.33 6.25 12.94
N ASP A 91 4.43 5.48 12.96
CA ASP A 91 5.30 5.28 14.12
C ASP A 91 6.25 6.44 14.36
N ALA A 92 6.56 7.28 13.36
CA ALA A 92 7.38 8.48 13.52
C ALA A 92 6.80 9.51 14.51
N ARG A 93 5.56 9.30 14.97
CA ARG A 93 4.93 10.04 16.07
C ARG A 93 5.25 9.46 17.46
N ALA A 94 5.73 8.21 17.55
CA ALA A 94 6.04 7.50 18.79
C ALA A 94 7.44 7.83 19.35
N THR A 95 8.34 8.38 18.55
CA THR A 95 9.48 9.12 19.07
C THR A 95 9.09 10.60 19.16
N PRO A 96 8.63 11.10 20.32
CA PRO A 96 8.88 12.50 20.58
C PRO A 96 10.40 12.64 20.46
N VAL A 97 10.86 13.40 19.48
CA VAL A 97 12.21 13.94 19.50
C VAL A 97 12.23 14.93 20.66
N MET A 98 12.29 14.39 21.87
CA MET A 98 12.86 15.08 23.01
C MET A 98 14.36 15.07 22.73
N CYS A 99 14.82 16.00 21.90
CA CYS A 99 16.17 16.51 22.05
C CYS A 99 16.20 17.21 23.42
N ASP A 100 16.38 16.43 24.49
CA ASP A 100 16.67 16.94 25.81
C ASP A 100 18.07 17.57 25.76
N ARG A 101 18.08 18.90 25.91
CA ARG A 101 18.91 19.64 26.86
C ARG A 101 20.42 19.40 26.81
N GLY A 102 21.13 20.41 26.30
CA GLY A 102 22.56 20.50 26.55
C GLY A 102 23.32 21.63 25.85
N GLU A 103 22.73 22.80 25.59
CA GLU A 103 23.55 23.97 25.20
C GLU A 103 23.55 25.00 26.32
N GLY A 104 24.72 25.08 26.95
CA GLY A 104 25.01 25.97 28.07
C GLY A 104 24.96 27.43 27.65
N TYR A 105 24.36 28.24 28.50
CA TYR A 105 24.59 29.68 28.52
C TYR A 105 26.06 29.93 28.90
N PRO A 106 26.87 30.64 28.09
CA PRO A 106 28.14 31.13 28.59
C PRO A 106 27.85 32.18 29.66
N ALA A 107 28.41 31.94 30.86
CA ALA A 107 28.36 32.87 31.97
C ALA A 107 28.94 34.22 31.55
N ALA A 108 28.20 35.28 31.85
CA ALA A 108 28.71 36.64 31.78
C ALA A 108 29.94 36.77 32.69
N SER A 109 31.02 37.31 32.14
CA SER A 109 32.11 37.92 32.89
C SER A 109 32.60 39.13 32.12
#